data_AF-A0A9E3WVG9-F1
#
_entry.id   AF-A0A9E3WVG9-F1
#
_cell.length_a   1.000
_cell.length_b   1.000
_cell.length_c   1.000
_cell.angle_alpha   90.00
_cell.angle_beta   90.00
_cell.angle_gamma   90.00
#
_symmetry.space_group_name_H-M   'P 1'
#
loop_
_entity.id
_entity.type
_entity.pdbx_description
1 polymer ?
#
loop_
_entity_poly.entity_id
_entity_poly.type
_entity_poly.pdbx_seq_one_letter_code
_entity_poly.pdbx_strand_id
1 'polypeptide(L)'
;MSSKSAERRGLLRQDFSAREFAQRRAKLFDRIDGGTALLAGATGAPTVGAFRQYNDFYYLCGVEVPFAYLLLDATAGKSTLYLPAHSDRRERIDGPSLSAADGEIIAELTGVESVKESDALRSDLAGRKNLYAPHDPAEGYMVSLDA
;
A
#
# COMPACT_ATOMS: atom_id res chain seq x y z
N MET A 1 -13.29 -11.00 19.23
CA MET A 1 -12.19 -10.89 18.23
C MET A 1 -11.20 -12.02 18.49
N SER A 2 -10.75 -12.73 17.45
CA SER A 2 -9.73 -13.78 17.60
C SER A 2 -8.37 -13.17 17.95
N SER A 3 -7.54 -13.85 18.76
CA SER A 3 -6.19 -13.41 19.14
C SER A 3 -5.33 -13.05 17.92
N LYS A 4 -5.48 -13.81 16.83
CA LYS A 4 -4.75 -13.60 15.58
C LYS A 4 -5.15 -12.29 14.89
N SER A 5 -6.43 -11.91 14.93
CA SER A 5 -6.90 -10.66 14.32
C SER A 5 -6.38 -9.42 15.06
N ALA A 6 -6.24 -9.49 16.38
CA ALA A 6 -5.67 -8.39 17.17
C ALA A 6 -4.17 -8.20 16.88
N GLU A 7 -3.43 -9.31 16.77
CA GLU A 7 -2.02 -9.31 16.37
C GLU A 7 -1.84 -8.68 14.99
N ARG A 8 -2.60 -9.13 13.98
CA ARG A 8 -2.51 -8.58 12.60
C ARG A 8 -2.79 -7.08 12.56
N ARG A 9 -3.77 -6.58 13.33
CA ARG A 9 -4.04 -5.14 13.44
C ARG A 9 -2.86 -4.35 14.01
N GLY A 10 -2.14 -4.93 14.98
CA GLY A 10 -0.96 -4.31 15.58
C GLY A 10 0.24 -4.18 14.65
N LEU A 11 0.23 -4.86 13.50
CA LEU A 11 1.29 -4.74 12.48
C LEU A 11 1.14 -3.49 11.60
N LEU A 12 -0.02 -2.82 11.61
CA LEU A 12 -0.24 -1.55 10.92
C LEU A 12 -0.05 -0.40 11.89
N ARG A 13 0.82 0.54 11.51
CA ARG A 13 1.01 1.77 12.26
C ARG A 13 -0.24 2.66 12.18
N GLN A 14 -0.63 3.22 13.33
CA GLN A 14 -1.87 4.00 13.49
C GLN A 14 -1.60 5.52 13.50
N ASP A 15 -0.65 6.01 12.69
CA ASP A 15 -0.28 7.44 12.64
C ASP A 15 -1.42 8.30 12.08
N PHE A 16 -2.22 7.74 11.17
CA PHE A 16 -3.35 8.41 10.53
C PHE A 16 -4.57 7.50 10.48
N SER A 17 -5.76 8.12 10.44
CA SER A 17 -7.02 7.39 10.33
C SER A 17 -7.33 6.96 8.88
N ALA A 18 -8.14 5.91 8.72
CA ALA A 18 -8.70 5.49 7.43
C ALA A 18 -9.37 6.65 6.67
N ARG A 19 -10.08 7.52 7.40
CA ARG A 19 -10.73 8.72 6.84
C ARG A 19 -9.72 9.70 6.26
N GLU A 20 -8.60 9.89 6.94
CA GLU A 20 -7.56 10.81 6.48
C GLU A 20 -6.88 10.30 5.20
N PHE A 21 -6.55 9.00 5.14
CA PHE A 21 -6.04 8.38 3.92
C PHE A 21 -7.03 8.51 2.75
N ALA A 22 -8.32 8.24 2.98
CA ALA A 22 -9.35 8.41 1.97
C ALA A 22 -9.45 9.86 1.46
N GLN A 23 -9.36 10.85 2.36
CA GLN A 23 -9.35 12.28 1.98
C GLN A 23 -8.10 12.66 1.16
N ARG A 24 -6.93 12.11 1.49
CA ARG A 24 -5.70 12.34 0.73
C ARG A 24 -5.80 11.76 -0.68
N ARG A 25 -6.34 10.55 -0.83
CA ARG A 25 -6.59 9.94 -2.15
C ARG A 25 -7.65 10.70 -2.95
N ALA A 26 -8.72 11.18 -2.31
CA ALA A 26 -9.73 12.02 -2.95
C ALA A 26 -9.12 13.29 -3.57
N LYS A 27 -8.27 14.01 -2.82
CA LYS A 27 -7.54 15.18 -3.35
C LYS A 27 -6.64 14.85 -4.53
N LEU A 28 -6.11 13.62 -4.59
CA LEU A 28 -5.29 13.17 -5.71
C LEU A 28 -6.15 12.81 -6.92
N PHE A 29 -7.32 12.19 -6.72
CA PHE A 29 -8.28 11.94 -7.81
C PHE A 29 -8.67 13.24 -8.52
N ASP A 30 -8.91 14.33 -7.78
CA ASP A 30 -9.24 15.65 -8.36
C ASP A 30 -8.13 16.23 -9.26
N ARG A 31 -6.90 15.71 -9.17
CA ARG A 31 -5.74 16.15 -9.94
C ARG A 31 -5.38 15.23 -11.10
N ILE A 32 -5.96 14.02 -11.15
CA ILE A 32 -5.75 13.06 -12.25
C ILE A 32 -6.81 13.34 -13.30
N ASP A 33 -6.38 13.75 -14.51
CA ASP A 33 -7.28 14.05 -15.64
C ASP A 33 -7.84 12.78 -16.29
N GLY A 34 -8.67 12.07 -15.52
CA GLY A 34 -9.22 10.77 -15.86
C GLY A 34 -8.18 9.64 -15.93
N GLY A 35 -8.61 8.41 -15.66
CA GLY A 35 -7.74 7.23 -15.74
C GLY A 35 -7.17 6.82 -14.39
N THR A 36 -5.94 6.30 -14.40
CA THR A 36 -5.37 5.61 -13.22
C THR A 36 -3.96 6.00 -12.88
N ALA A 37 -3.66 6.12 -11.59
CA ALA A 37 -2.30 6.20 -11.10
C ALA A 37 -1.89 4.89 -10.42
N LEU A 38 -0.64 4.45 -10.64
CA LEU A 38 -0.04 3.32 -9.97
C LEU A 38 1.19 3.79 -9.19
N LEU A 39 1.18 3.51 -7.89
CA LEU A 39 2.33 3.72 -7.02
C LEU A 39 2.91 2.37 -6.65
N ALA A 40 4.21 2.19 -6.92
CA ALA A 40 4.96 1.05 -6.43
C ALA A 40 5.51 1.37 -5.04
N GLY A 41 5.28 0.47 -4.08
CA GLY A 41 5.91 0.54 -2.77
C GLY A 41 7.38 0.13 -2.82
N ALA A 42 8.06 0.35 -1.71
CA ALA A 42 9.44 -0.05 -1.52
C ALA A 42 9.61 -1.55 -1.67
N THR A 43 10.72 -1.92 -2.31
CA THR A 43 11.16 -3.30 -2.42
C THR A 43 11.74 -3.78 -1.07
N GLY A 44 11.93 -5.09 -0.92
CA GLY A 44 12.37 -5.75 0.31
C GLY A 44 13.48 -5.03 1.10
N ALA A 45 13.45 -5.24 2.42
CA ALA A 45 14.19 -4.48 3.41
C ALA A 45 15.71 -4.38 3.16
N PRO A 46 16.34 -3.27 3.58
CA PRO A 46 17.79 -3.13 3.58
C PRO A 46 18.45 -4.24 4.42
N THR A 47 19.71 -4.56 4.10
CA THR A 47 20.51 -5.59 4.81
C THR A 47 20.65 -5.32 6.31
N VAL A 48 20.40 -4.07 6.75
CA VAL A 48 20.40 -3.63 8.15
C VAL A 48 19.26 -2.62 8.35
N GLY A 49 18.52 -2.75 9.45
CA GLY A 49 17.48 -1.80 9.86
C GLY A 49 16.04 -2.29 9.63
N ALA A 50 15.08 -1.55 10.19
CA ALA A 50 13.65 -1.82 9.95
C ALA A 50 13.25 -1.41 8.53
N PHE A 51 12.31 -2.14 7.94
CA PHE A 51 11.71 -1.74 6.67
C PHE A 51 11.06 -0.36 6.79
N ARG A 52 11.25 0.49 5.77
CA ARG A 52 10.60 1.79 5.65
C ARG A 52 9.98 1.90 4.26
N GLN A 53 8.71 2.26 4.24
CA GLN A 53 7.97 2.51 3.02
C GLN A 53 8.36 3.87 2.39
N TYR A 54 8.15 4.02 1.08
CA TYR A 54 8.25 5.32 0.44
C TYR A 54 7.22 6.31 1.01
N ASN A 55 7.65 7.57 1.17
CA ASN A 55 6.85 8.60 1.84
C ASN A 55 5.48 8.80 1.17
N ASP A 56 5.43 8.85 -0.16
CA ASP A 56 4.23 9.06 -0.96
C ASP A 56 3.25 7.88 -0.85
N PHE A 57 3.76 6.65 -0.91
CA PHE A 57 2.98 5.45 -0.74
C PHE A 57 2.38 5.39 0.68
N TYR A 58 3.21 5.58 1.70
CA TYR A 58 2.77 5.59 3.09
C TYR A 58 1.77 6.73 3.34
N TYR A 59 1.99 7.92 2.79
CA TYR A 59 1.11 9.06 2.94
C TYR A 59 -0.32 8.78 2.42
N LEU A 60 -0.46 7.99 1.36
CA LEU A 60 -1.76 7.70 0.73
C LEU A 60 -2.50 6.50 1.31
N CYS A 61 -1.82 5.57 1.99
CA CYS A 61 -2.45 4.34 2.47
C CYS A 61 -1.92 3.75 3.79
N GLY A 62 -0.82 4.25 4.34
CA GLY A 62 -0.27 3.82 5.63
C GLY A 62 0.32 2.41 5.67
N VAL A 63 0.43 1.72 4.53
CA VAL A 63 0.87 0.31 4.49
C VAL A 63 2.39 0.20 4.40
N GLU A 64 2.99 -0.49 5.38
CA GLU A 64 4.43 -0.79 5.46
C GLU A 64 4.73 -2.25 5.07
N VAL A 65 4.10 -2.73 3.98
CA VAL A 65 4.37 -4.06 3.41
C VAL A 65 5.29 -3.92 2.19
N PRO A 66 6.43 -4.65 2.12
CA PRO A 66 7.30 -4.63 0.96
C PRO A 66 6.64 -5.23 -0.29
N PHE A 67 7.06 -4.76 -1.47
CA PHE A 67 6.53 -5.22 -2.77
C PHE A 67 5.02 -5.01 -2.94
N ALA A 68 4.47 -4.01 -2.25
CA ALA A 68 3.10 -3.58 -2.40
C ALA A 68 2.91 -2.64 -3.59
N TYR A 69 1.69 -2.57 -4.11
CA TYR A 69 1.28 -1.55 -5.09
C TYR A 69 -0.04 -0.91 -4.66
N LEU A 70 -0.21 0.37 -4.99
CA LEU A 70 -1.44 1.11 -4.80
C LEU A 70 -1.92 1.59 -6.17
N LEU A 71 -3.07 1.07 -6.62
CA LEU A 71 -3.74 1.55 -7.82
C LEU A 71 -4.85 2.51 -7.41
N LEU A 72 -4.86 3.67 -8.05
CA LEU A 72 -5.82 4.75 -7.86
C LEU A 72 -6.59 4.92 -9.16
N ASP A 73 -7.87 4.61 -9.15
CA ASP A 73 -8.80 4.80 -10.26
C ASP A 73 -9.60 6.08 -10.04
N ALA A 74 -9.14 7.17 -10.64
CA ALA A 74 -9.78 8.48 -10.51
C ALA A 74 -11.14 8.53 -11.21
N THR A 75 -11.34 7.71 -12.26
CA THR A 75 -12.62 7.61 -12.96
C THR A 75 -13.68 6.97 -12.06
N ALA A 76 -13.31 5.94 -11.30
CA ALA A 76 -14.22 5.25 -10.38
C ALA A 76 -14.22 5.84 -8.96
N GLY A 77 -13.26 6.70 -8.63
CA GLY A 77 -13.00 7.15 -7.25
C GLY A 77 -12.62 6.01 -6.32
N LYS A 78 -11.89 5.00 -6.83
CA LYS A 78 -11.55 3.76 -6.10
C LYS A 78 -10.05 3.57 -5.98
N SER A 79 -9.64 2.96 -4.87
CA SER A 79 -8.27 2.59 -4.56
C SER A 79 -8.18 1.10 -4.25
N THR A 80 -7.16 0.46 -4.82
CA THR A 80 -6.87 -0.96 -4.62
C THR A 80 -5.43 -1.13 -4.18
N LEU A 81 -5.23 -1.80 -3.05
CA LEU A 81 -3.91 -2.26 -2.62
C LEU A 81 -3.64 -3.67 -3.15
N TYR A 82 -2.44 -3.88 -3.67
CA TYR A 82 -1.94 -5.19 -4.07
C TYR A 82 -0.79 -5.56 -3.18
N LEU A 83 -0.91 -6.68 -2.49
CA LEU A 83 0.06 -7.15 -1.51
C LEU A 83 0.56 -8.56 -1.87
N PRO A 84 1.76 -8.94 -1.41
CA PRO A 84 2.21 -10.32 -1.52
C PRO A 84 1.21 -11.30 -0.89
N ALA A 85 1.11 -12.48 -1.49
CA ALA A 85 0.38 -13.60 -0.89
C ALA A 85 0.99 -13.99 0.47
N HIS A 86 0.16 -14.55 1.35
CA HIS A 86 0.61 -15.05 2.65
C HIS A 86 1.68 -16.14 2.47
N SER A 87 2.72 -16.12 3.31
CA SER A 87 3.78 -17.12 3.28
C SER A 87 4.29 -17.45 4.67
N ASP A 88 3.91 -18.61 5.21
CA ASP A 88 4.43 -19.09 6.50
C ASP A 88 5.95 -19.21 6.49
N ARG A 89 6.54 -19.58 5.34
CA ARG A 89 8.00 -19.67 5.21
C ARG A 89 8.64 -18.30 5.41
N ARG A 90 8.06 -17.26 4.84
CA ARG A 90 8.57 -15.89 4.98
C ARG A 90 8.40 -15.38 6.40
N GLU A 91 7.23 -15.60 7.01
CA GLU A 91 7.01 -15.16 8.40
C GLU A 91 7.96 -15.82 9.41
N ARG A 92 8.38 -17.07 9.15
CA ARG A 92 9.40 -17.73 9.98
C ARG A 92 10.80 -17.13 9.84
N ILE A 93 11.10 -16.48 8.72
CA ILE A 93 12.43 -15.92 8.42
C ILE A 93 12.47 -14.43 8.78
N ASP A 94 11.47 -13.68 8.29
CA ASP A 94 11.41 -12.21 8.35
C ASP A 94 10.55 -11.71 9.52
N GLY A 95 9.80 -12.60 10.18
CA GLY A 95 8.81 -12.25 11.22
C GLY A 95 7.39 -12.03 10.67
N PRO A 96 6.39 -11.84 11.55
CA PRO A 96 5.01 -11.62 11.15
C PRO A 96 4.85 -10.40 10.23
N SER A 97 4.09 -10.55 9.14
CA SER A 97 3.83 -9.47 8.18
C SER A 97 2.38 -9.49 7.73
N LEU A 98 1.86 -8.35 7.31
CA LEU A 98 0.57 -8.30 6.63
C LEU A 98 0.71 -8.82 5.19
N SER A 99 -0.36 -9.45 4.72
CA SER A 99 -0.47 -10.00 3.36
C SER A 99 -1.83 -9.68 2.75
N ALA A 100 -2.03 -10.07 1.50
CA ALA A 100 -3.36 -9.98 0.87
C ALA A 100 -4.46 -10.74 1.64
N ALA A 101 -4.10 -11.77 2.43
CA ALA A 101 -5.04 -12.53 3.25
C ALA A 101 -5.62 -11.69 4.42
N ASP A 102 -4.98 -10.59 4.78
CA ASP A 102 -5.43 -9.68 5.85
C ASP A 102 -6.29 -8.52 5.30
N GLY A 103 -6.82 -8.67 4.09
CA GLY A 103 -7.46 -7.60 3.32
C GLY A 103 -8.60 -6.88 4.03
N GLU A 104 -9.43 -7.57 4.82
CA GLU A 104 -10.51 -6.94 5.59
C GLU A 104 -9.97 -5.94 6.62
N ILE A 105 -8.96 -6.34 7.38
CA ILE A 105 -8.33 -5.50 8.41
C ILE A 105 -7.63 -4.31 7.74
N ILE A 106 -6.94 -4.55 6.63
CA ILE A 106 -6.22 -3.51 5.90
C ILE A 106 -7.21 -2.51 5.30
N ALA A 107 -8.29 -2.96 4.66
CA ALA A 107 -9.32 -2.08 4.13
C ALA A 107 -9.97 -1.24 5.23
N GLU A 108 -10.26 -1.83 6.39
CA GLU A 108 -10.82 -1.11 7.54
C GLU A 108 -9.89 -0.01 8.06
N LEU A 109 -8.59 -0.30 8.21
CA LEU A 109 -7.63 0.62 8.81
C LEU A 109 -7.12 1.70 7.84
N THR A 110 -7.11 1.42 6.53
CA THR A 110 -6.55 2.33 5.51
C THR A 110 -7.62 3.02 4.67
N GLY A 111 -8.87 2.54 4.75
CA GLY A 111 -10.02 3.03 4.00
C GLY A 111 -9.98 2.71 2.51
N VAL A 112 -9.10 1.81 2.04
CA VAL A 112 -9.09 1.41 0.62
C VAL A 112 -10.32 0.55 0.29
N GLU A 113 -10.79 0.63 -0.95
CA GLU A 113 -11.98 -0.08 -1.41
C GLU A 113 -11.70 -1.57 -1.66
N SER A 114 -10.45 -1.95 -1.96
CA SER A 114 -10.08 -3.34 -2.19
C SER A 114 -8.62 -3.62 -1.83
N VAL A 115 -8.38 -4.85 -1.35
CA VAL A 115 -7.05 -5.43 -1.17
C VAL A 115 -7.02 -6.73 -1.96
N LYS A 116 -5.98 -6.93 -2.77
CA LYS A 116 -5.79 -8.09 -3.64
C LYS A 116 -4.37 -8.63 -3.55
N GLU A 117 -4.17 -9.84 -4.06
CA GLU A 117 -2.83 -10.37 -4.29
C GLU A 117 -2.14 -9.68 -5.48
N SER A 118 -0.81 -9.55 -5.42
CA SER A 118 0.00 -8.90 -6.45
C SER A 118 -0.22 -9.42 -7.87
N ASP A 119 -0.54 -10.71 -8.03
CA ASP A 119 -0.76 -11.32 -9.35
C ASP A 119 -2.01 -10.76 -10.06
N ALA A 120 -2.99 -10.24 -9.31
CA ALA A 120 -4.18 -9.61 -9.85
C ALA A 120 -3.90 -8.22 -10.49
N LEU A 121 -2.76 -7.60 -10.19
CA LEU A 121 -2.42 -6.28 -10.72
C LEU A 121 -2.39 -6.28 -12.24
N ARG A 122 -1.80 -7.31 -12.84
CA ARG A 122 -1.69 -7.41 -14.31
C ARG A 122 -3.05 -7.40 -14.98
N SER A 123 -4.01 -8.18 -14.46
CA SER A 123 -5.37 -8.21 -15.00
C SER A 123 -6.11 -6.90 -14.76
N ASP A 124 -5.94 -6.28 -13.60
CA ASP A 124 -6.62 -5.02 -13.27
C ASP A 124 -6.06 -3.81 -14.03
N LEU A 125 -4.81 -3.88 -14.50
CA LEU A 125 -4.22 -2.90 -15.40
C LEU A 125 -4.58 -3.13 -16.87
N ALA A 126 -5.00 -4.34 -17.24
CA ALA A 126 -5.28 -4.69 -18.62
C ALA A 126 -6.39 -3.79 -19.19
N GLY A 127 -6.11 -3.11 -20.31
CA GLY A 127 -7.07 -2.23 -20.99
C GLY A 127 -7.14 -0.80 -20.44
N ARG A 128 -6.39 -0.45 -19.38
CA ARG A 128 -6.27 0.94 -18.94
C ARG A 128 -5.39 1.72 -19.91
N LYS A 129 -5.92 2.84 -20.44
CA LYS A 129 -5.25 3.65 -21.47
C LYS A 129 -4.32 4.72 -20.88
N ASN A 130 -4.76 5.35 -19.78
CA ASN A 130 -4.01 6.43 -19.12
C ASN A 130 -3.50 5.91 -17.77
N LEU A 131 -2.21 5.57 -17.72
CA LEU A 131 -1.52 5.14 -16.52
C LEU A 131 -0.50 6.19 -16.10
N TYR A 132 -0.77 6.85 -14.98
CA TYR A 132 0.14 7.76 -14.32
C TYR A 132 1.02 6.98 -13.35
N ALA A 133 2.28 7.37 -13.25
CA ALA A 133 3.22 6.89 -12.24
C ALA A 133 4.01 8.10 -11.72
N PRO A 134 4.49 8.07 -10.46
CA PRO A 134 5.41 9.09 -9.98
C PRO A 134 6.58 9.25 -10.95
N HIS A 135 6.86 10.50 -11.35
CA HIS A 135 7.96 10.83 -12.25
C HIS A 135 9.30 10.87 -11.50
N ASP A 136 9.28 11.35 -10.26
CA ASP A 136 10.47 11.54 -9.45
C ASP A 136 10.87 10.25 -8.73
N PRO A 137 12.17 10.07 -8.40
CA PRO A 137 12.62 8.91 -7.64
C PRO A 137 11.86 8.81 -6.32
N ALA A 138 11.46 7.60 -5.95
CA ALA A 138 10.77 7.37 -4.70
C ALA A 138 11.67 7.74 -3.50
N GLU A 139 11.13 8.54 -2.59
CA GLU A 139 11.88 9.02 -1.42
C GLU A 139 11.98 7.93 -0.34
N GLY A 140 13.14 7.27 -0.29
CA GLY A 140 13.49 6.26 0.71
C GLY A 140 14.43 6.77 1.80
N TYR A 141 15.10 5.84 2.50
CA TYR A 141 15.99 6.10 3.65
C TYR A 141 17.11 7.13 3.38
N MET A 142 17.56 7.28 2.13
CA MET A 142 18.67 8.18 1.77
C MET A 142 18.24 9.58 1.30
N VAL A 143 16.93 9.89 1.29
CA VAL A 143 16.41 11.13 0.67
C VAL A 143 15.72 12.06 1.68
N SER A 144 15.33 11.57 2.86
CA SER A 144 14.84 12.42 3.97
C SER A 144 15.98 12.75 4.94
N LEU A 145 16.39 14.01 4.98
CA LEU A 145 17.26 14.59 6.02
C LEU A 145 16.40 15.16 7.16
N ASP A 146 15.53 14.35 7.74
CA ASP A 146 14.85 14.69 9.00
C ASP A 146 15.32 13.66 10.04
N ALA A 147 16.42 14.01 10.72
CA ALA A 147 17.02 13.28 11.83
C ALA A 147 16.52 13.80 13.18
#